data_AF-K9XJG7-F1
#
_entry.id   AF-K9XJG7-F1
#
_cell.length_a   1.000
_cell.length_b   1.000
_cell.length_c   1.000
_cell.angle_alpha   90.00
_cell.angle_beta   90.00
_cell.angle_gamma   90.00
#
_symmetry.space_group_name_H-M   'P 1'
#
loop_
_entity.id
_entity.type
_entity.pdbx_description
1 polymer ?
#
loop_
_entity_poly.entity_id
_entity_poly.type
_entity_poly.pdbx_seq_one_letter_code
_entity_poly.pdbx_strand_id
1 'polypeptide(L)' 'MNRKQQAAKQAAEAHRINIQRSLQHRLEVAKAQGDEKLIRQLEAEINYFN' A
#
# COMPACT_ATOMS: atom_id res chain seq x y z
N MET A 1 15.76 -12.60 24.63
CA MET A 1 15.27 -11.87 23.43
C MET A 1 13.90 -12.45 23.07
N ASN A 2 12.81 -11.68 23.20
CA ASN A 2 11.45 -12.23 23.20
C ASN A 2 10.92 -12.50 21.78
N ARG A 3 10.66 -13.76 21.43
CA ARG A 3 10.09 -14.20 20.13
C ARG A 3 8.82 -13.42 19.73
N LYS A 4 8.02 -12.98 20.71
CA LYS A 4 6.83 -12.14 20.50
C LYS A 4 7.16 -10.78 19.86
N GLN A 5 8.29 -10.16 20.21
CA GLN A 5 8.72 -8.88 19.64
C GLN A 5 9.22 -9.04 18.20
N GLN A 6 9.86 -10.16 17.87
CA GLN A 6 10.25 -10.48 16.49
C GLN A 6 9.03 -10.74 15.59
N ALA A 7 8.06 -11.51 16.08
CA ALA A 7 6.83 -11.77 15.35
C ALA A 7 6.03 -10.48 15.07
N ALA A 8 5.95 -9.57 16.06
CA ALA A 8 5.30 -8.28 15.89
C ALA A 8 6.02 -7.40 14.84
N LYS A 9 7.36 -7.39 14.84
CA LYS A 9 8.14 -6.67 13.81
C LYS A 9 7.93 -7.24 12.41
N GLN A 10 7.94 -8.56 12.26
CA GLN A 10 7.70 -9.23 10.99
C GLN A 10 6.28 -8.97 10.47
N ALA A 11 5.27 -8.99 11.37
CA ALA A 11 3.89 -8.67 11.01
C ALA A 11 3.75 -7.20 10.57
N ALA A 12 4.40 -6.27 11.25
CA ALA A 12 4.42 -4.86 10.86
C ALA A 12 5.10 -4.64 9.50
N GLU A 13 6.21 -5.32 9.25
CA GLU A 13 6.93 -5.25 7.98
C GLU A 13 6.12 -5.86 6.82
N ALA A 14 5.52 -7.04 7.05
CA ALA A 14 4.61 -7.67 6.10
C ALA A 14 3.39 -6.79 5.81
N HIS A 15 2.82 -6.15 6.83
CA HIS A 15 1.71 -5.23 6.67
C HIS A 15 2.09 -4.03 5.80
N ARG A 16 3.27 -3.43 6.04
CA ARG A 16 3.80 -2.33 5.22
C ARG A 16 4.01 -2.75 3.76
N ILE A 17 4.63 -3.91 3.53
CA ILE A 17 4.85 -4.45 2.18
C ILE A 17 3.53 -4.73 1.48
N ASN A 18 2.55 -5.29 2.19
CA ASN A 18 1.22 -5.56 1.63
C ASN A 18 0.47 -4.28 1.27
N ILE A 19 0.54 -3.25 2.10
CA ILE A 19 -0.02 -1.92 1.78
C ILE A 19 0.65 -1.35 0.53
N GLN A 20 1.98 -1.36 0.45
CA GLN A 20 2.70 -0.86 -0.73
C GLN A 20 2.34 -1.64 -2.00
N ARG A 21 2.30 -2.98 -1.94
CA ARG A 21 1.90 -3.81 -3.07
C ARG A 21 0.44 -3.57 -3.49
N SER A 22 -0.46 -3.46 -2.52
CA SER A 22 -1.87 -3.18 -2.81
C SER A 22 -2.08 -1.81 -3.44
N LEU A 23 -1.37 -0.78 -2.97
CA LEU A 23 -1.42 0.57 -3.54
C LEU A 23 -0.86 0.59 -4.97
N GLN A 24 0.31 -0.04 -5.19
CA GLN A 24 0.89 -0.16 -6.53
C GLN A 24 -0.07 -0.90 -7.49
N HIS A 25 -0.60 -2.05 -7.07
CA HIS A 25 -1.49 -2.83 -7.90
C HIS A 25 -2.79 -2.08 -8.25
N ARG A 26 -3.40 -1.38 -7.28
CA ARG A 26 -4.60 -0.56 -7.52
C ARG A 26 -4.30 0.58 -8.49
N LEU A 27 -3.12 1.19 -8.41
CA LEU A 27 -2.70 2.25 -9.32
C LEU A 27 -2.42 1.71 -10.73
N GLU A 28 -1.80 0.54 -10.86
CA GLU A 28 -1.57 -0.13 -12.14
C GLU A 28 -2.88 -0.54 -12.82
N VAL A 29 -3.85 -1.09 -12.06
CA VAL A 29 -5.17 -1.43 -12.58
C VAL A 29 -5.93 -0.19 -13.03
N ALA A 30 -5.91 0.90 -12.24
CA ALA A 30 -6.55 2.16 -12.61
C ALA A 30 -5.93 2.77 -13.88
N LYS A 31 -4.59 2.68 -14.03
CA LYS A 31 -3.87 3.06 -15.26
C LYS A 31 -4.23 2.20 -16.46
N ALA A 32 -4.30 0.88 -16.28
CA ALA A 32 -4.65 -0.05 -17.34
C ALA A 32 -6.12 0.12 -17.80
N GLN A 33 -7.01 0.46 -16.88
CA GLN A 33 -8.42 0.76 -17.18
C GLN A 33 -8.62 2.16 -17.77
N GLY A 34 -7.62 3.05 -17.72
CA GLY A 34 -7.76 4.44 -18.12
C GLY A 34 -8.70 5.24 -17.22
N ASP A 35 -8.93 4.79 -15.98
CA ASP A 35 -9.81 5.47 -15.03
C ASP A 35 -9.04 6.61 -14.33
N GLU A 36 -8.94 7.73 -15.03
CA GLU A 36 -8.25 8.94 -14.55
C GLU A 36 -8.84 9.48 -13.23
N LYS A 37 -10.13 9.24 -12.97
CA LYS A 37 -10.77 9.65 -11.72
C LYS A 37 -10.25 8.81 -10.56
N LEU A 38 -10.15 7.50 -10.75
CA LEU A 38 -9.60 6.58 -9.75
C LEU A 38 -8.11 6.81 -9.53
N ILE A 39 -7.33 7.09 -10.59
CA ILE A 39 -5.92 7.46 -10.47
C ILE A 39 -5.75 8.71 -9.61
N ARG A 40 -6.49 9.79 -9.91
CA ARG A 40 -6.39 11.05 -9.15
C ARG A 40 -6.80 10.88 -7.69
N GLN A 41 -7.80 10.05 -7.41
CA GLN A 41 -8.18 9.73 -6.02
C GLN A 41 -7.08 8.95 -5.30
N LEU A 42 -6.48 7.95 -5.94
CA LEU A 42 -5.38 7.16 -5.38
C LEU A 42 -4.13 8.02 -5.16
N GLU A 43 -3.78 8.89 -6.10
CA GLU A 43 -2.66 9.83 -5.94
C GLU A 43 -2.91 10.85 -4.82
N ALA A 44 -4.14 11.34 -4.69
CA ALA A 44 -4.52 12.23 -3.59
C ALA A 44 -4.45 11.52 -2.22
N GLU A 45 -4.89 10.27 -2.14
CA GLU A 45 -4.75 9.45 -0.92
C GLU A 45 -3.27 9.20 -0.60
N ILE A 46 -2.45 8.81 -1.58
CA ILE A 46 -1.00 8.60 -1.38
C ILE A 46 -0.32 9.88 -0.89
N ASN A 47 -0.68 11.04 -1.46
CA ASN A 47 -0.13 12.32 -1.06
C ASN A 47 -0.63 12.79 0.33
N TYR A 48 -1.81 12.34 0.76
CA TYR A 48 -2.33 12.62 2.11
C TYR A 48 -1.67 11.74 3.19
N PHE A 49 -1.27 10.52 2.83
CA PHE A 49 -0.64 9.56 3.75
C PHE A 49 0.90 9.67 3.81
N ASN A 50 1.52 10.47 2.94
CA ASN A 50 2.95 10.79 2.94
C ASN A 50 3.26 11.96 3.88
#